data_AF-A0A914HK31-F1
#
_entry.id   AF-A0A914HK31-F1
#
_cell.length_a   1.000
_cell.length_b   1.000
_cell.length_c   1.000
_cell.angle_alpha   90.00
_cell.angle_beta   90.00
_cell.angle_gamma   90.00
#
_symmetry.space_group_name_H-M   'P 1'
#
loop_
_entity.id
_entity.type
_entity.pdbx_description
1 polymer ?
#
loop_
_entity_poly.entity_id
_entity_poly.type
_entity_poly.pdbx_seq_one_letter_code
_entity_poly.pdbx_strand_id
1 'polypeptide(L)'
;MASSSSSSTTSTRESHLRDQDLVRWIENKLGSTELWGGRQASSMLTRDMLVELETCFQELEPATKMKTIQAMAHLSPKILHAWKSRC
;
A
#
# COMPACT_ATOMS: atom_id res chain seq x y z
N MET A 1 -35.19 -31.86 5.59
CA MET A 1 -34.07 -31.93 6.56
C MET A 1 -32.77 -32.05 5.77
N ALA A 2 -31.73 -31.30 6.17
CA ALA A 2 -30.32 -31.37 5.73
C ALA A 2 -30.02 -31.00 4.25
N SER A 3 -29.00 -30.21 3.88
CA SER A 3 -27.91 -29.55 4.61
C SER A 3 -27.33 -28.41 3.77
N SER A 4 -26.85 -27.37 4.47
CA SER A 4 -26.03 -26.28 3.95
C SER A 4 -24.77 -26.77 3.25
N SER A 5 -24.41 -26.15 2.14
CA SER A 5 -23.06 -26.19 1.58
C SER A 5 -22.55 -24.75 1.46
N SER A 6 -21.82 -24.31 2.49
CA SER A 6 -21.05 -23.07 2.49
C SER A 6 -19.60 -23.42 2.15
N SER A 7 -19.13 -22.98 0.98
CA SER A 7 -17.73 -22.98 0.52
C SER A 7 -17.74 -22.17 -0.79
N SER A 8 -17.02 -21.08 -1.02
CA SER A 8 -15.86 -20.48 -0.38
C SER A 8 -15.83 -19.00 -0.79
N THR A 9 -16.01 -18.07 0.15
CA THR A 9 -15.82 -16.62 -0.10
C THR A 9 -14.92 -16.02 0.99
N THR A 10 -13.86 -16.73 1.36
CA THR A 10 -12.89 -16.25 2.37
C THR A 10 -11.70 -15.52 1.75
N SER A 11 -11.36 -15.76 0.47
CA SER A 11 -10.16 -15.17 -0.15
C SER A 11 -10.20 -13.64 -0.29
N THR A 12 -11.38 -13.05 -0.50
CA THR A 12 -11.50 -11.60 -0.74
C THR A 12 -11.44 -10.80 0.57
N ARG A 13 -11.95 -11.34 1.68
CA ARG A 13 -12.01 -10.62 2.96
C ARG A 13 -10.64 -10.48 3.60
N GLU A 14 -9.80 -11.51 3.56
CA GLU A 14 -8.44 -11.43 4.13
C GLU A 14 -7.54 -10.47 3.35
N SER A 15 -7.69 -10.44 2.03
CA SER A 15 -6.97 -9.50 1.16
C SER A 15 -7.38 -8.04 1.46
N HIS A 16 -8.69 -7.78 1.64
CA HIS A 16 -9.19 -6.46 1.99
C HIS A 16 -8.73 -5.99 3.39
N LEU A 17 -8.66 -6.90 4.36
CA LEU A 17 -8.13 -6.57 5.69
C LEU A 17 -6.64 -6.17 5.63
N ARG A 18 -5.85 -6.87 4.80
CA ARG A 18 -4.44 -6.56 4.57
C ARG A 18 -4.23 -5.20 3.90
N ASP A 19 -5.04 -4.90 2.87
CA ASP A 19 -5.10 -3.61 2.18
C ASP A 19 -5.39 -2.47 3.19
N GLN A 20 -6.39 -2.67 4.05
CA GLN A 20 -6.82 -1.66 5.02
C GLN A 20 -5.81 -1.43 6.17
N ASP A 21 -5.15 -2.50 6.63
CA ASP A 21 -4.03 -2.39 7.58
C ASP A 21 -2.83 -1.65 6.95
N LEU A 22 -2.56 -1.88 5.67
CA LEU A 22 -1.53 -1.16 4.93
C LEU A 22 -1.87 0.32 4.79
N VAL A 23 -3.09 0.67 4.38
CA VAL A 23 -3.56 2.07 4.30
C VAL A 23 -3.40 2.77 5.62
N ARG A 24 -3.89 2.17 6.71
CA ARG A 24 -3.75 2.74 8.05
C ARG A 24 -2.31 2.88 8.48
N TRP A 25 -1.46 1.91 8.14
CA TRP A 25 -0.03 2.01 8.42
C TRP A 25 0.61 3.18 7.65
N ILE A 26 0.29 3.32 6.35
CA ILE A 26 0.81 4.40 5.49
C ILE A 26 0.31 5.75 5.98
N GLU A 27 -0.96 5.88 6.31
CA GLU A 27 -1.52 7.13 6.85
C GLU A 27 -0.95 7.47 8.23
N ASN A 28 -0.78 6.47 9.11
CA ASN A 28 -0.15 6.70 10.40
C ASN A 28 1.35 7.01 10.27
N LYS A 29 2.05 6.46 9.26
CA LYS A 29 3.49 6.71 9.06
C LYS A 29 3.76 7.99 8.27
N LEU A 30 3.10 8.21 7.15
CA LEU A 30 3.27 9.38 6.29
C LEU A 30 2.39 10.56 6.71
N GLY A 31 1.20 10.31 7.28
CA GLY A 31 0.28 11.35 7.73
C GLY A 31 0.67 11.97 9.06
N SER A 32 1.05 11.18 10.07
CA SER A 32 1.36 11.69 11.42
C SER A 32 2.68 12.46 11.55
N THR A 33 3.47 12.56 10.48
CA THR A 33 4.76 13.21 10.52
C THR A 33 4.86 14.30 9.46
N GLU A 34 5.04 15.53 9.93
CA GLU A 34 5.40 16.68 9.10
C GLU A 34 6.82 16.56 8.51
N LEU A 35 7.57 15.51 8.90
CA LEU A 35 9.03 15.47 8.81
C LEU A 35 9.60 14.39 7.89
N TRP A 36 8.78 13.62 7.18
CA TRP A 36 9.32 12.67 6.22
C TRP A 36 9.68 13.40 4.93
N GLY A 37 10.85 14.04 4.93
CA GLY A 37 11.54 14.40 3.70
C GLY A 37 11.61 13.15 2.82
N GLY A 38 11.28 13.28 1.53
CA GLY A 38 10.91 12.12 0.69
C GLY A 38 11.95 10.99 0.63
N ARG A 39 13.21 11.24 0.99
CA ARG A 39 14.25 10.21 1.17
C ARG A 39 13.96 9.23 2.33
N GLN A 40 13.47 9.70 3.48
CA GLN A 40 13.14 8.81 4.61
C GLN A 40 11.91 7.94 4.29
N ALA A 41 10.89 8.54 3.69
CA ALA A 41 9.71 7.82 3.21
C ALA A 41 10.06 6.75 2.17
N SER A 42 10.97 7.07 1.24
CA SER A 42 11.43 6.11 0.23
C SER A 42 12.11 4.88 0.86
N SER A 43 12.77 5.02 2.01
CA SER A 43 13.43 3.90 2.69
C SER A 43 12.46 2.98 3.43
N MET A 44 11.27 3.48 3.76
CA MET A 44 10.20 2.72 4.43
C MET A 44 9.32 1.99 3.42
N LEU A 45 9.21 2.52 2.19
CA LEU A 45 8.50 1.89 1.09
C LEU A 45 9.32 0.71 0.54
N THR A 46 8.99 -0.49 1.01
CA THR A 46 9.56 -1.73 0.48
C THR A 46 8.87 -2.15 -0.81
N ARG A 47 9.46 -3.09 -1.54
CA ARG A 47 8.87 -3.61 -2.80
C ARG A 47 7.48 -4.19 -2.56
N ASP A 48 7.30 -5.04 -1.55
CA ASP A 48 6.00 -5.65 -1.24
C ASP A 48 4.94 -4.62 -0.91
N MET A 49 5.30 -3.59 -0.14
CA MET A 49 4.37 -2.51 0.18
C MET A 49 3.96 -1.72 -1.04
N LEU A 50 4.86 -1.48 -2.00
CA LEU A 50 4.50 -0.82 -3.26
C LEU A 50 3.55 -1.67 -4.12
N VAL A 51 3.67 -3.01 -4.06
CA VAL A 51 2.75 -3.91 -4.78
C VAL A 51 1.36 -3.86 -4.15
N GLU A 52 1.25 -3.94 -2.83
CA GLU A 52 -0.04 -3.83 -2.15
C GLU A 52 -0.59 -2.39 -2.18
N LEU A 53 0.29 -1.40 -2.29
CA LEU A 53 -0.12 -0.02 -2.54
C LEU A 53 -0.89 0.08 -3.87
N GLU A 54 -0.54 -0.69 -4.90
CA GLU A 54 -1.22 -0.63 -6.21
C GLU A 54 -2.72 -0.93 -6.10
N THR A 55 -3.10 -1.90 -5.26
CA THR A 55 -4.51 -2.28 -5.03
C THR A 55 -5.24 -1.26 -4.16
N CYS A 56 -4.51 -0.67 -3.23
CA CYS A 56 -5.06 0.13 -2.13
C CYS A 56 -4.88 1.66 -2.28
N PHE A 57 -4.16 2.12 -3.30
CA PHE A 57 -3.78 3.54 -3.46
C PHE A 57 -4.98 4.48 -3.54
N GLN A 58 -6.10 3.97 -4.06
CA GLN A 58 -7.35 4.72 -4.18
C GLN A 58 -7.96 5.07 -2.80
N GLU A 59 -7.74 4.22 -1.80
CA GLU A 59 -8.33 4.34 -0.45
C GLU A 59 -7.56 5.29 0.46
N LEU A 60 -6.30 5.61 0.13
CA LEU A 60 -5.49 6.58 0.87
C LEU A 60 -6.09 7.98 0.85
N GLU A 61 -5.87 8.76 1.90
CA GLU A 61 -6.16 10.19 1.88
C GLU A 61 -5.32 10.95 0.82
N PRO A 62 -5.87 12.01 0.19
CA PRO A 62 -5.20 12.75 -0.86
C PRO A 62 -3.86 13.36 -0.42
N ALA A 63 -3.76 13.82 0.84
CA ALA A 63 -2.52 14.33 1.40
C ALA A 63 -1.44 13.23 1.48
N THR A 64 -1.84 12.03 1.89
CA THR A 64 -0.97 10.85 1.97
C THR A 64 -0.55 10.37 0.59
N LYS A 65 -1.45 10.35 -0.40
CA LYS A 65 -1.12 10.01 -1.80
C LYS A 65 0.00 10.87 -2.36
N MET A 66 -0.08 12.19 -2.16
CA MET A 66 0.95 13.12 -2.63
C MET A 66 2.30 12.85 -1.96
N LYS A 67 2.32 12.59 -0.65
CA LYS A 67 3.55 12.20 0.07
C LYS A 67 4.11 10.88 -0.42
N THR A 68 3.27 9.90 -0.72
CA THR A 68 3.69 8.61 -1.29
C THR A 68 4.30 8.78 -2.67
N ILE A 69 3.68 9.58 -3.56
CA ILE A 69 4.24 9.90 -4.88
C ILE A 69 5.60 10.60 -4.75
N GLN A 70 5.70 11.57 -3.84
CA GLN A 70 6.96 12.27 -3.58
C GLN A 70 8.03 11.30 -3.07
N ALA A 71 7.68 10.39 -2.14
CA ALA A 71 8.57 9.35 -1.65
C ALA A 71 9.03 8.40 -2.77
N MET A 72 8.12 8.03 -3.67
CA MET A 72 8.43 7.20 -4.83
C MET A 72 9.41 7.89 -5.79
N ALA A 73 9.31 9.21 -5.97
CA ALA A 73 10.26 9.98 -6.77
C ALA A 73 11.69 9.95 -6.20
N HIS A 74 11.86 9.68 -4.90
CA HIS A 74 13.16 9.50 -4.26
C HIS A 74 13.63 8.05 -4.19
N LEU A 75 12.81 7.07 -4.62
CA LEU A 75 13.22 5.67 -4.68
C LEU A 75 14.34 5.48 -5.69
N SER A 76 15.24 4.54 -5.39
CA SER A 76 16.26 4.14 -6.34
C SER A 76 15.63 3.62 -7.63
N PRO A 77 16.20 3.94 -8.81
CA PRO A 77 15.62 3.54 -10.10
C PRO A 77 15.45 2.03 -10.24
N LYS A 78 16.25 1.21 -9.54
CA LYS A 78 16.09 -0.25 -9.47
C LYS A 78 14.74 -0.70 -8.89
N ILE A 79 14.24 0.00 -7.88
CA ILE A 79 12.96 -0.31 -7.22
C ILE A 79 11.81 0.12 -8.13
N LEU A 80 11.90 1.33 -8.69
CA LEU A 80 10.92 1.84 -9.65
C LEU A 80 10.82 0.98 -10.92
N HIS A 81 11.95 0.53 -11.46
CA HIS A 81 11.96 -0.31 -12.66
C HIS A 81 11.32 -1.68 -12.40
N ALA A 82 11.57 -2.26 -11.22
CA ALA A 82 10.94 -3.50 -10.83
C ALA A 82 9.43 -3.37 -10.62
N TRP A 83 8.99 -2.20 -10.15
CA TRP A 83 7.58 -1.88 -10.00
C TRP A 83 6.92 -1.65 -11.36
N LYS A 84 7.54 -0.82 -12.22
CA LYS A 84 7.08 -0.54 -13.60
C LYS A 84 7.05 -1.78 -14.49
N SER A 85 7.87 -2.80 -14.24
CA SER A 85 7.82 -4.06 -15.01
C SER A 85 6.57 -4.90 -14.72
N ARG A 86 5.77 -4.55 -13.70
CA ARG A 86 4.55 -5.29 -13.31
C ARG A 86 3.25 -4.53 -13.59
N CYS A 87 3.31 -3.20 -13.78
CA CYS A 87 2.20 -2.40 -14.30
C CYS A 87 2.24 -2.36 -15.84
#